data_AF-B1ZZ09-F1
#
_entry.id   AF-B1ZZ09-F1
#
_cell.length_a   1.000
_cell.length_b   1.000
_cell.length_c   1.000
_cell.angle_alpha   90.00
_cell.angle_beta   90.00
_cell.angle_gamma   90.00
#
_symmetry.space_group_name_H-M   'P 1'
#
loop_
_entity.id
_entity.type
_entity.pdbx_description
1 polymer ?
#
loop_
_entity_poly.entity_id
_entity_poly.type
_entity_poly.pdbx_seq_one_letter_code
_entity_poly.pdbx_strand_id
1 'polypeptide(L)'
;MRQVTIDFVTVRPDGSYCMRVLEEGPWEGEPLGELRRIQERLYDVIEVVTTGKFVERYPESKGRQVYIKLDCYRVPKDHICPFFDRFVAAIQGSPEWAPACETIVFEIHHLGEEEANQPPQRNAGSRPSSDDSPASETPASLGPRG
;
A
#
# COMPACT_ATOMS: atom_id res chain seq x y z
N MET A 1 -5.80 26.59 13.77
CA MET A 1 -6.45 25.73 12.76
C MET A 1 -5.35 25.13 11.90
N ARG A 2 -5.31 23.79 11.78
CA ARG A 2 -4.32 23.10 10.92
C ARG A 2 -4.73 23.33 9.46
N GLN A 3 -3.76 23.58 8.59
CA GLN A 3 -4.01 23.81 7.16
C GLN A 3 -4.25 22.46 6.48
N VAL A 4 -5.48 22.24 5.97
CA VAL A 4 -5.82 21.04 5.19
C VAL A 4 -5.23 21.19 3.79
N THR A 5 -4.42 20.22 3.37
CA THR A 5 -3.78 20.23 2.04
C THR A 5 -4.44 19.20 1.13
N ILE A 6 -5.35 19.70 0.28
CA ILE A 6 -5.92 18.97 -0.86
C ILE A 6 -5.13 19.40 -2.10
N ASP A 7 -4.56 18.46 -2.82
CA ASP A 7 -3.66 18.78 -3.95
C ASP A 7 -4.46 19.32 -5.14
N PHE A 8 -5.57 18.66 -5.47
CA PHE A 8 -6.44 19.10 -6.56
C PHE A 8 -7.92 18.87 -6.24
N VAL A 9 -8.76 19.79 -6.70
CA VAL A 9 -10.21 19.59 -6.81
C VAL A 9 -10.57 19.65 -8.29
N THR A 10 -11.25 18.62 -8.78
CA THR A 10 -11.67 18.49 -10.18
C THR A 10 -13.15 18.19 -10.26
N VAL A 11 -13.78 18.53 -11.38
CA VAL A 11 -15.17 18.16 -11.67
C VAL A 11 -15.14 17.06 -12.73
N ARG A 12 -15.81 15.95 -12.47
CA ARG A 12 -15.96 14.82 -13.41
C ARG A 12 -17.02 15.15 -14.48
N PRO A 13 -17.04 14.46 -15.62
CA PRO A 13 -18.01 14.71 -16.69
C PRO A 13 -19.48 14.59 -16.27
N ASP A 14 -19.76 13.77 -15.25
CA ASP A 14 -21.09 13.60 -14.64
C ASP A 14 -21.47 14.73 -13.66
N GLY A 15 -20.60 15.73 -13.48
CA GLY A 15 -20.79 16.85 -12.58
C GLY A 15 -20.40 16.56 -11.12
N SER A 16 -19.97 15.35 -10.78
CA SER A 16 -19.46 15.02 -9.44
C SER A 16 -18.10 15.66 -9.19
N TYR A 17 -17.74 15.85 -7.93
CA TYR A 17 -16.45 16.44 -7.54
C TYR A 17 -15.45 15.35 -7.20
N CYS A 18 -14.18 15.56 -7.54
CA CYS A 18 -13.09 14.67 -7.16
C CYS A 18 -11.98 15.47 -6.48
N MET A 19 -11.80 15.22 -5.19
CA MET A 19 -10.73 15.75 -4.34
C MET A 19 -9.58 14.74 -4.37
N ARG A 20 -8.42 15.17 -4.86
CA ARG A 20 -7.25 14.31 -5.01
C ARG A 20 -6.24 14.60 -3.91
N VAL A 21 -5.77 13.52 -3.30
CA VAL A 21 -4.64 13.48 -2.37
C VAL A 21 -3.52 12.78 -3.10
N LEU A 22 -2.42 13.49 -3.32
CA LEU A 22 -1.23 13.01 -4.00
C LEU A 22 -0.22 12.50 -2.98
N GLU A 23 0.28 11.29 -3.22
CA GLU A 23 1.37 10.72 -2.44
C GLU A 23 2.49 10.23 -3.35
N GLU A 24 3.71 10.63 -3.01
CA GLU A 24 4.91 10.26 -3.76
C GLU A 24 5.81 9.37 -2.92
N GLY A 25 6.43 8.40 -3.58
CA GLY A 25 7.51 7.59 -3.06
C GLY A 25 8.77 7.69 -3.93
N PRO A 26 9.76 6.83 -3.66
CA PRO A 26 9.74 5.78 -2.65
C PRO A 26 9.75 6.36 -1.22
N TRP A 27 9.18 5.62 -0.27
CA TRP A 27 9.31 5.95 1.15
C TRP A 27 10.63 5.38 1.68
N GLU A 28 11.36 6.18 2.44
CA GLU A 28 12.58 5.72 3.12
C GLU A 28 12.25 5.23 4.53
N GLY A 29 12.78 4.07 4.91
CA GLY A 29 12.60 3.53 6.27
C GLY A 29 11.26 2.83 6.51
N GLU A 30 10.73 2.94 7.73
CA GLU A 30 9.52 2.23 8.14
C GLU A 30 8.26 2.90 7.56
N PRO A 31 7.37 2.15 6.85
CA PRO A 31 6.16 2.71 6.24
C PRO A 31 5.16 3.34 7.22
N LEU A 32 5.19 2.99 8.51
CA LEU A 32 4.15 3.37 9.46
C LEU A 32 4.01 4.89 9.63
N GLY A 33 5.11 5.63 9.60
CA GLY A 33 5.10 7.09 9.68
C GLY A 33 4.35 7.73 8.50
N GLU A 34 4.63 7.26 7.29
CA GLU A 34 3.98 7.74 6.06
C GLU A 34 2.51 7.34 6.02
N LEU A 35 2.18 6.10 6.40
CA LEU A 35 0.78 5.65 6.48
C LEU A 35 -0.03 6.49 7.47
N ARG A 36 0.56 6.85 8.63
CA ARG A 36 -0.08 7.74 9.59
C ARG A 36 -0.28 9.15 9.02
N ARG A 37 0.71 9.69 8.32
CA ARG A 37 0.58 11.00 7.65
C ARG A 37 -0.56 10.99 6.62
N ILE A 38 -0.63 9.94 5.81
CA ILE A 38 -1.70 9.76 4.81
C ILE A 38 -3.06 9.64 5.51
N GLN A 39 -3.14 8.86 6.60
CA GLN A 39 -4.35 8.75 7.40
C GLN A 39 -4.85 10.12 7.87
N GLU A 40 -3.97 10.93 8.46
CA GLU A 40 -4.29 12.28 8.93
C GLU A 40 -4.81 13.14 7.77
N ARG A 41 -4.14 13.09 6.60
CA ARG A 41 -4.59 13.82 5.40
C ARG A 41 -5.98 13.38 4.93
N LEU A 42 -6.25 12.08 4.88
CA LEU A 42 -7.56 11.56 4.47
C LEU A 42 -8.66 12.00 5.45
N TYR A 43 -8.40 11.98 6.75
CA TYR A 43 -9.35 12.50 7.75
C TYR A 43 -9.62 13.99 7.58
N ASP A 44 -8.58 14.80 7.33
CA ASP A 44 -8.73 16.22 7.08
C ASP A 44 -9.64 16.48 5.85
N VAL A 45 -9.51 15.68 4.78
CA VAL A 45 -10.37 15.80 3.59
C VAL A 45 -11.80 15.39 3.91
N ILE A 46 -12.02 14.30 4.65
CA ILE A 46 -13.36 13.90 5.10
C ILE A 46 -14.00 15.02 5.92
N GLU A 47 -13.27 15.60 6.87
CA GLU A 47 -13.76 16.71 7.71
C GLU A 47 -14.22 17.90 6.86
N VAL A 48 -13.47 18.27 5.82
CA VAL A 48 -13.83 19.37 4.92
C VAL A 48 -15.18 19.11 4.22
N VAL A 49 -15.45 17.86 3.83
CA VAL A 49 -16.71 17.49 3.20
C VAL A 49 -17.84 17.46 4.23
N THR A 50 -17.64 16.85 5.40
CA THR A 50 -18.70 16.64 6.40
C THR A 50 -19.08 17.91 7.15
N THR A 51 -18.14 18.83 7.36
CA THR A 51 -18.41 20.12 8.02
C THR A 51 -19.08 21.15 7.10
N GLY A 52 -19.28 20.84 5.83
CA GLY A 52 -19.88 21.75 4.85
C GLY A 52 -18.92 22.81 4.30
N LYS A 53 -17.68 22.89 4.81
CA LYS A 53 -16.62 23.79 4.32
C LYS A 53 -16.37 23.61 2.81
N PHE A 54 -16.54 22.39 2.30
CA PHE A 54 -16.45 22.14 0.85
C PHE A 54 -17.53 22.89 0.06
N VAL A 55 -18.79 22.84 0.52
CA VAL A 55 -19.93 23.52 -0.12
C VAL A 55 -19.82 25.05 0.03
N GLU A 56 -19.26 25.55 1.13
CA GLU A 56 -18.99 26.99 1.28
C GLU A 56 -18.05 27.50 0.18
N ARG A 57 -17.06 26.70 -0.19
CA ARG A 57 -16.08 27.04 -1.23
C ARG A 57 -16.56 26.71 -2.64
N TYR A 58 -17.36 25.65 -2.81
CA TYR A 58 -17.92 25.18 -4.08
C TYR A 58 -19.44 24.99 -3.93
N PRO A 59 -20.24 26.08 -3.92
CA PRO A 59 -21.67 25.99 -3.64
C PRO A 59 -22.45 25.05 -4.57
N GLU A 60 -21.99 24.94 -5.82
CA GLU A 60 -22.57 24.08 -6.84
C GLU A 60 -22.31 22.58 -6.62
N SER A 61 -21.45 22.22 -5.65
CA SER A 61 -21.23 20.83 -5.22
C SER A 61 -22.36 20.32 -4.31
N LYS A 62 -23.26 21.19 -3.84
CA LYS A 62 -24.34 20.81 -2.92
C LYS A 62 -25.22 19.72 -3.54
N GLY A 63 -25.36 18.62 -2.80
CA GLY A 63 -26.16 17.45 -3.22
C GLY A 63 -25.50 16.61 -4.32
N ARG A 64 -24.25 16.89 -4.69
CA ARG A 64 -23.47 16.07 -5.62
C ARG A 64 -22.55 15.12 -4.87
N GLN A 65 -22.25 13.99 -5.49
CA GLN A 65 -21.27 13.04 -4.96
C GLN A 65 -19.86 13.65 -4.99
N VAL A 66 -19.08 13.33 -3.96
CA VAL A 66 -17.68 13.76 -3.81
C VAL A 66 -16.79 12.53 -3.75
N TYR A 67 -15.86 12.42 -4.69
CA TYR A 67 -14.84 11.39 -4.72
C TYR A 67 -13.61 11.89 -3.95
N ILE A 68 -13.15 11.14 -2.96
CA ILE A 68 -11.84 11.31 -2.34
C ILE A 68 -10.91 10.29 -2.98
N LYS A 69 -9.97 10.78 -3.78
CA LYS A 69 -9.06 9.94 -4.54
C LYS A 69 -7.63 10.06 -4.03
N LEU A 70 -7.03 8.94 -3.66
CA LEU A 70 -5.62 8.85 -3.31
C LEU A 70 -4.83 8.44 -4.55
N ASP A 71 -4.07 9.36 -5.15
CA ASP A 71 -3.17 9.07 -6.26
C ASP A 71 -1.75 8.83 -5.71
N CYS A 72 -1.22 7.62 -5.87
CA CYS A 72 0.07 7.20 -5.35
C CYS A 72 1.09 7.01 -6.47
N TYR A 73 2.26 7.67 -6.40
CA TYR A 73 3.32 7.58 -7.39
C TYR A 73 4.56 6.94 -6.79
N ARG A 74 4.99 5.76 -7.29
CA ARG A 74 6.17 5.02 -6.77
C ARG A 74 6.11 4.71 -5.26
N VAL A 75 4.91 4.62 -4.70
CA VAL A 75 4.68 4.24 -3.29
C VAL A 75 4.74 2.72 -3.14
N PRO A 76 5.20 2.15 -2.01
CA PRO A 76 5.13 0.71 -1.77
C PRO A 76 3.68 0.16 -1.77
N LYS A 77 3.28 -0.53 -2.84
CA LYS A 77 1.91 -1.03 -3.06
C LYS A 77 1.43 -1.95 -1.93
N ASP A 78 2.31 -2.84 -1.46
CA ASP A 78 2.03 -3.83 -0.42
C ASP A 78 1.71 -3.22 0.94
N HIS A 79 2.08 -1.96 1.14
CA HIS A 79 1.75 -1.20 2.35
C HIS A 79 0.50 -0.34 2.14
N ILE A 80 0.44 0.42 1.03
CA ILE A 80 -0.59 1.43 0.86
C ILE A 80 -1.96 0.85 0.50
N CYS A 81 -2.05 -0.16 -0.36
CA CYS A 81 -3.35 -0.71 -0.77
C CYS A 81 -4.06 -1.39 0.42
N PRO A 82 -3.42 -2.30 1.19
CA PRO A 82 -4.07 -2.89 2.36
C PRO A 82 -4.41 -1.86 3.45
N PHE A 83 -3.59 -0.83 3.60
CA PHE A 83 -3.91 0.28 4.50
C PHE A 83 -5.17 1.02 4.05
N PHE A 84 -5.25 1.39 2.77
CA PHE A 84 -6.38 2.13 2.22
C PHE A 84 -7.69 1.33 2.32
N ASP A 85 -7.65 0.03 2.01
CA ASP A 85 -8.82 -0.83 2.13
C ASP A 85 -9.33 -0.89 3.57
N ARG A 86 -8.42 -1.06 4.55
CA ARG A 86 -8.78 -1.06 5.97
C ARG A 86 -9.31 0.30 6.42
N PHE A 87 -8.73 1.38 5.93
CA PHE A 87 -9.19 2.74 6.22
C PHE A 87 -10.61 2.95 5.72
N VAL A 88 -10.89 2.64 4.45
CA VAL A 88 -12.21 2.77 3.85
C VAL A 88 -13.23 1.91 4.59
N ALA A 89 -12.88 0.65 4.89
CA ALA A 89 -13.76 -0.24 5.66
C ALA A 89 -14.06 0.30 7.07
N ALA A 90 -13.07 0.91 7.75
CA ALA A 90 -13.25 1.51 9.06
C ALA A 90 -14.17 2.74 9.02
N ILE A 91 -14.04 3.58 7.98
CA ILE A 91 -14.93 4.74 7.78
C ILE A 91 -16.35 4.25 7.48
N GLN A 92 -16.52 3.35 6.52
CA GLN A 92 -17.83 2.84 6.11
C GLN A 92 -18.54 2.02 7.20
N GLY A 93 -17.78 1.35 8.07
CA GLY A 93 -18.32 0.60 9.20
C GLY A 93 -18.64 1.45 10.44
N SER A 94 -18.28 2.73 10.45
CA SER A 94 -18.48 3.60 11.61
C SER A 94 -19.81 4.36 11.53
N PRO A 95 -20.68 4.27 12.56
CA PRO A 95 -21.90 5.07 12.63
C PRO A 95 -21.65 6.58 12.62
N GLU A 96 -20.51 7.01 13.15
CA GLU A 96 -20.10 8.43 13.18
C GLU A 96 -19.97 9.01 11.77
N TRP A 97 -19.54 8.19 10.80
CA TRP A 97 -19.28 8.59 9.43
C TRP A 97 -20.42 8.23 8.46
N ALA A 98 -21.52 7.66 8.94
CA ALA A 98 -22.63 7.21 8.08
C ALA A 98 -23.17 8.32 7.15
N PRO A 99 -23.42 9.57 7.63
CA PRO A 99 -23.87 10.65 6.74
C PRO A 99 -22.83 11.03 5.67
N ALA A 100 -21.54 10.93 6.01
CA ALA A 100 -20.45 11.20 5.08
C ALA A 100 -20.41 10.14 3.97
N CYS A 101 -20.61 8.88 4.33
CA CYS A 101 -20.56 7.73 3.41
C CYS A 101 -21.68 7.74 2.36
N GLU A 102 -22.79 8.47 2.59
CA GLU A 102 -23.83 8.66 1.57
C GLU A 102 -23.36 9.56 0.42
N THR A 103 -22.41 10.46 0.69
CA THR A 103 -21.97 11.48 -0.27
C THR A 103 -20.55 11.24 -0.76
N ILE A 104 -19.73 10.53 0.00
CA ILE A 104 -18.31 10.31 -0.28
C ILE A 104 -18.07 8.95 -0.93
N VAL A 105 -17.29 8.93 -2.00
CA VAL A 105 -16.75 7.72 -2.61
C VAL A 105 -15.23 7.73 -2.51
N PHE A 106 -14.64 6.64 -2.02
CA PHE A 106 -13.19 6.51 -1.91
C PHE A 106 -12.62 5.75 -3.10
N GLU A 107 -11.56 6.28 -3.70
CA GLU A 107 -10.80 5.61 -4.77
C GLU A 107 -9.30 5.70 -4.45
N ILE A 108 -8.55 4.64 -4.76
CA ILE A 108 -7.09 4.68 -4.78
C ILE A 108 -6.61 4.40 -6.20
N HIS A 109 -5.61 5.15 -6.65
CA HIS A 109 -4.95 4.93 -7.93
C HIS A 109 -3.46 4.86 -7.69
N HIS A 110 -2.89 3.70 -7.96
CA HIS A 110 -1.47 3.45 -7.79
C HIS A 110 -0.78 3.47 -9.15
N LEU A 111 0.08 4.46 -9.33
CA LEU A 111 0.86 4.74 -10.53
C LEU A 111 2.34 4.41 -10.22
N GLY A 112 2.69 3.14 -10.37
CA GLY A 112 4.05 2.65 -10.14
C GLY A 112 4.29 1.33 -10.87
N GLU A 113 5.46 1.22 -11.48
CA GLU A 113 5.88 0.23 -12.49
C GLU A 113 5.57 -1.22 -12.10
N GLU A 114 5.05 -1.98 -13.08
CA GLU A 114 5.01 -3.43 -13.05
C GLU A 114 6.34 -4.00 -12.52
N GLU A 115 6.21 -4.99 -11.63
CA GLU A 115 7.26 -5.86 -11.10
C GLU A 115 8.67 -5.61 -11.65
N ALA A 116 9.54 -5.05 -10.81
CA ALA A 116 10.96 -5.30 -10.95
C ALA A 116 11.21 -6.81 -10.78
N ASN A 117 11.21 -7.54 -11.90
CA ASN A 117 11.91 -8.80 -12.17
C ASN A 117 12.19 -9.65 -10.93
N GLN A 118 11.27 -10.56 -10.56
CA GLN A 118 11.71 -11.76 -9.83
C GLN A 118 12.52 -12.61 -10.81
N PRO A 119 13.83 -12.83 -10.60
CA PRO A 119 14.53 -13.87 -11.34
C PRO A 119 13.86 -15.21 -11.01
N PRO A 120 13.63 -16.09 -11.99
CA PRO A 120 12.99 -17.38 -11.74
C PRO A 120 13.82 -18.14 -10.71
N GLN A 121 13.22 -18.42 -9.55
CA GLN A 121 13.80 -19.35 -8.59
C GLN A 121 13.86 -20.72 -9.26
N ARG A 122 15.04 -21.04 -9.85
CA ARG A 122 15.40 -22.40 -10.16
C ARG A 122 15.42 -23.15 -8.83
N ASN A 123 14.36 -23.91 -8.58
CA ASN A 123 14.32 -24.94 -7.57
C ASN A 123 15.60 -25.78 -7.71
N ALA A 124 16.52 -25.62 -6.76
CA ALA A 124 17.59 -26.55 -6.53
C ALA A 124 16.93 -27.86 -6.07
N GLY A 125 16.64 -28.73 -7.04
CA GLY A 125 16.19 -30.08 -6.80
C GLY A 125 17.29 -30.82 -6.06
N SER A 126 17.21 -30.85 -4.74
CA SER A 126 17.89 -31.82 -3.89
C SER A 126 17.48 -33.23 -4.31
N ARG A 127 18.45 -34.07 -4.67
CA ARG A 127 18.36 -35.53 -4.64
C ARG A 127 19.77 -36.15 -4.54
N PRO A 128 19.89 -37.38 -4.06
CA PRO A 128 20.45 -37.65 -2.74
C PRO A 128 21.84 -38.29 -2.79
N SER A 129 22.47 -38.26 -1.61
CA SER A 129 23.65 -39.03 -1.21
C SER A 129 23.68 -40.42 -1.82
N SER A 130 24.75 -40.71 -2.56
CA SER A 130 25.17 -42.06 -2.88
C SER A 130 26.55 -42.24 -2.26
N ASP A 131 26.57 -42.99 -1.16
CA ASP A 131 27.73 -43.70 -0.63
C ASP A 131 28.46 -44.41 -1.77
N ASP A 132 29.77 -44.18 -1.90
CA ASP A 132 30.69 -45.23 -2.30
C ASP A 132 32.12 -44.86 -1.91
N SER A 133 32.62 -45.52 -0.88
CA SER A 133 34.05 -45.59 -0.55
C SER A 133 34.33 -47.03 -0.16
N PRO A 134 35.31 -47.67 -0.78
CA PRO A 134 36.09 -48.65 -0.05
C PRO A 134 37.60 -48.41 -0.14
N ALA A 135 38.19 -48.43 1.05
CA ALA A 135 39.42 -49.11 1.43
C ALA A 135 40.76 -48.62 0.86
N SER A 136 41.37 -47.69 1.60
CA SER A 136 42.82 -47.66 1.79
C SER A 136 43.19 -48.68 2.87
N GLU A 137 43.61 -49.88 2.48
CA GLU A 137 44.24 -50.84 3.38
C GLU A 137 45.77 -50.70 3.30
N THR A 138 46.36 -50.18 4.38
CA THR A 138 47.71 -50.57 4.79
C THR A 138 47.80 -50.42 6.30
N PRO A 139 48.20 -51.47 7.01
CA PRO A 139 49.26 -51.26 7.98
C PRO A 139 50.37 -52.30 7.92
N ALA A 140 51.50 -51.85 8.42
CA ALA A 140 52.81 -52.45 8.39
C ALA A 140 52.99 -53.66 9.32
N SER A 141 53.88 -54.55 8.89
CA SER A 141 55.06 -55.07 9.63
C SER A 141 54.88 -55.68 11.03
N LEU A 142 55.12 -56.99 11.10
CA LEU A 142 55.71 -57.74 12.23
C LEU A 142 56.26 -59.06 11.62
N GLY A 143 57.54 -59.17 11.26
CA GLY A 143 58.60 -59.66 12.15
C GLY A 143 59.05 -61.08 11.72
N PRO A 144 60.36 -61.41 11.72
CA PRO A 144 60.87 -62.60 11.03
C PRO A 144 60.81 -63.88 11.89
N ARG A 145 60.70 -65.03 11.21
CA ARG A 145 61.06 -66.34 11.74
C ARG A 145 62.03 -67.00 10.76
N GLY A 146 63.27 -67.21 11.19
CA GLY A 146 64.35 -67.85 10.46
C GLY A 146 65.70 -67.38 10.96
#